data_AF-A0A1A9CWX1-F1
#
_entry.id   AF-A0A1A9CWX1-F1
#
_cell.length_a   1.000
_cell.length_b   1.000
_cell.length_c   1.000
_cell.angle_alpha   90.00
_cell.angle_beta   90.00
_cell.angle_gamma   90.00
#
_symmetry.space_group_name_H-M   'P 1'
#
loop_
_entity.id
_entity.type
_entity.pdbx_description
1 polymer ?
#
loop_
_entity_poly.entity_id
_entity_poly.type
_entity_poly.pdbx_seq_one_letter_code
_entity_poly.pdbx_strand_id
1 'polypeptide(L)' 'GLVIPHRKRPGRPLLPGEETDNAAHRKVRARVEHAFARMKHYKILRDCRQRGDGLHYAVQAVATLHNQALTP' A
#
# COMPACT_ATOMS: atom_id res chain seq x y z
N GLY A 1 -4.66 -7.70 -6.69
CA GLY A 1 -4.27 -6.76 -7.76
C GLY A 1 -3.66 -5.53 -7.15
N LEU A 2 -2.57 -5.02 -7.72
CA LEU A 2 -1.87 -3.83 -7.23
C LEU A 2 -2.82 -2.61 -7.30
N VAL A 3 -3.09 -1.98 -6.14
CA VAL A 3 -4.00 -0.82 -6.03
C VAL A 3 -3.27 0.44 -6.53
N ILE A 4 -3.17 0.60 -7.85
CA ILE A 4 -2.56 1.77 -8.48
C ILE A 4 -3.66 2.80 -8.77
N PRO A 5 -3.61 4.02 -8.21
CA PRO A 5 -4.55 5.07 -8.55
C PRO A 5 -4.30 5.63 -9.96
N HIS A 6 -5.39 5.93 -10.67
CA HIS A 6 -5.36 6.64 -11.95
C HIS A 6 -4.94 8.09 -11.71
N ARG A 7 -3.93 8.57 -12.44
CA ARG A 7 -3.36 9.90 -12.26
C ARG A 7 -3.85 10.85 -13.35
N LYS A 8 -4.48 11.97 -12.95
CA LYS A 8 -4.75 13.11 -13.84
C LYS A 8 -3.42 13.64 -14.39
N ARG A 9 -3.33 13.79 -15.71
CA ARG A 9 -2.19 14.41 -16.39
C ARG A 9 -2.65 15.72 -17.05
N PRO A 10 -1.76 16.73 -17.20
CA PRO A 10 -2.10 17.93 -17.95
C PRO A 10 -2.63 17.57 -19.34
N GLY A 11 -3.76 18.15 -19.75
CA GLY A 11 -4.41 17.86 -21.04
C GLY A 11 -5.07 16.49 -21.17
N ARG A 12 -5.01 15.61 -20.15
CA ARG A 12 -5.68 14.31 -20.15
C ARG A 12 -6.54 14.15 -18.89
N PRO A 13 -7.85 14.45 -18.98
CA PRO A 13 -8.76 14.18 -17.88
C PRO A 13 -8.85 12.67 -17.63
N LEU A 14 -9.36 12.31 -16.45
CA LEU A 14 -9.66 10.92 -16.15
C LEU A 14 -10.76 10.41 -17.08
N LEU A 15 -10.67 9.14 -17.46
CA LEU A 15 -11.72 8.43 -18.16
C LEU A 15 -12.93 8.23 -17.23
N PRO A 16 -14.14 8.06 -17.80
CA PRO A 16 -15.31 7.66 -17.03
C PRO A 16 -15.03 6.40 -16.20
N GLY A 17 -15.36 6.43 -14.91
CA GLY A 17 -15.12 5.32 -13.98
C GLY A 17 -13.81 5.40 -13.19
N GLU A 18 -12.75 6.03 -13.71
CA GLU A 18 -11.45 6.10 -13.03
C GLU A 18 -11.51 6.90 -11.72
N GLU A 19 -12.39 7.90 -11.62
CA GLU A 19 -12.59 8.66 -10.37
C GLU A 19 -13.27 7.80 -9.29
N THR A 20 -14.20 6.92 -9.70
CA THR A 20 -14.87 5.95 -8.82
C THR A 20 -13.87 4.89 -8.33
N ASP A 21 -13.05 4.37 -9.24
CA ASP A 21 -11.97 3.43 -8.89
C ASP A 21 -10.96 4.10 -7.93
N ASN A 22 -10.59 5.34 -8.20
CA ASN A 22 -9.75 6.14 -7.29
C ASN A 22 -10.41 6.34 -5.91
N ALA A 23 -11.73 6.47 -5.83
CA ALA A 23 -12.44 6.56 -4.55
C ALA A 23 -12.34 5.24 -3.76
N ALA A 24 -12.50 4.09 -4.43
CA ALA A 24 -12.28 2.79 -3.81
C ALA A 24 -10.82 2.62 -3.36
N HIS A 25 -9.86 3.00 -4.20
CA HIS A 25 -8.43 2.97 -3.89
C HIS A 25 -8.07 3.83 -2.68
N ARG A 26 -8.67 5.03 -2.54
CA ARG A 26 -8.47 5.90 -1.36
C ARG A 26 -8.90 5.22 -0.07
N LYS A 27 -10.03 4.50 -0.05
CA LYS A 27 -10.52 3.78 1.15
C LYS A 27 -9.57 2.66 1.56
N VAL A 28 -9.12 1.86 0.60
CA VAL A 28 -8.16 0.77 0.87
C VAL A 28 -6.83 1.34 1.34
N ARG A 29 -6.32 2.38 0.67
CA ARG A 29 -5.06 3.04 1.05
C ARG A 29 -5.11 3.63 2.45
N ALA A 30 -6.21 4.29 2.82
CA ALA A 30 -6.37 4.85 4.16
C ALA A 30 -6.28 3.79 5.27
N ARG A 31 -6.91 2.62 5.08
CA ARG A 31 -6.83 1.51 6.04
C ARG A 31 -5.42 0.96 6.18
N VAL A 32 -4.75 0.77 5.04
CA VAL A 32 -3.37 0.29 4.97
C VAL A 32 -2.42 1.29 5.64
N GLU A 33 -2.54 2.57 5.32
CA GLU A 33 -1.72 3.64 5.92
C GLU A 33 -2.00 3.79 7.42
N HIS A 34 -3.25 3.63 7.87
CA HIS A 34 -3.59 3.65 9.29
C HIS A 34 -2.94 2.49 10.05
N ALA A 35 -3.00 1.26 9.53
CA ALA A 35 -2.33 0.11 10.12
C ALA A 35 -0.81 0.32 10.18
N PHE A 36 -0.23 0.84 9.09
CA PHE A 36 1.20 1.17 9.02
C PHE A 36 1.62 2.29 9.98
N ALA A 37 0.81 3.34 10.15
CA ALA A 37 1.09 4.44 11.07
C ALA A 37 1.16 3.99 12.54
N ARG A 38 0.44 2.93 12.90
CA ARG A 38 0.50 2.33 14.24
C ARG A 38 1.76 1.48 14.48
N MET A 39 2.50 1.13 13.43
CA MET A 39 3.73 0.35 13.52
C MET A 39 4.96 1.27 13.50
N LYS A 40 5.68 1.40 14.62
CA LYS A 40 6.88 2.25 14.76
C LYS A 40 8.04 1.90 13.80
N HIS A 41 7.99 0.75 13.12
CA HIS A 41 8.97 0.31 12.12
C HIS A 41 8.67 0.76 10.67
N TYR A 42 7.69 1.66 10.47
CA TYR A 42 7.24 2.06 9.14
C TYR A 42 8.27 2.80 8.28
N LYS A 43 9.37 3.35 8.83
CA LYS A 43 10.42 3.97 8.00
C LYS A 43 11.00 2.97 6.99
N ILE A 44 11.32 1.75 7.44
CA ILE A 44 11.87 0.69 6.59
C ILE A 44 10.84 0.28 5.53
N LEU A 45 9.60 0.06 5.93
CA LEU A 45 8.52 -0.33 5.01
C LEU A 45 8.17 0.78 4.00
N ARG A 46 8.20 2.04 4.43
CA ARG A 46 8.00 3.22 3.59
C ARG A 46 9.13 3.39 2.58
N ASP A 47 10.37 3.20 3.00
CA ASP A 47 11.55 3.25 2.13
C ASP A 47 11.51 2.12 1.11
N CYS A 48 11.09 0.91 1.52
CA CYS A 48 10.85 -0.22 0.62
C CYS A 48 9.75 0.05 -0.42
N ARG A 49 8.66 0.73 -0.04
CA ARG A 49 7.58 1.12 -0.98
C ARG A 49 8.03 2.21 -1.96
N GLN A 50 8.74 3.23 -1.49
CA GLN A 50 9.19 4.33 -2.34
C GLN A 50 10.27 3.91 -3.35
N ARG A 51 11.09 2.91 -3.00
CA ARG A 51 12.18 2.40 -3.85
C ARG A 51 11.80 1.18 -4.70
N GLY A 52 10.53 0.76 -4.69
CA GLY A 52 9.97 -0.21 -5.63
C GLY A 52 10.19 -1.68 -5.28
N ASP A 53 11.42 -2.09 -4.94
CA ASP A 53 11.77 -3.52 -5.00
C ASP A 53 11.72 -4.26 -3.65
N GLY A 54 11.84 -3.53 -2.53
CA GLY A 54 11.98 -4.16 -1.20
C GLY A 54 10.67 -4.52 -0.51
N LEU A 55 9.53 -4.01 -1.00
CA LEU A 55 8.27 -4.06 -0.26
C LEU A 55 7.70 -5.48 -0.18
N HIS A 56 7.81 -6.25 -1.26
CA HIS A 56 7.31 -7.62 -1.29
C HIS A 56 8.04 -8.51 -0.27
N TYR A 57 9.38 -8.44 -0.26
CA TYR A 57 10.21 -9.17 0.70
C TYR A 57 9.97 -8.73 2.15
N ALA A 58 9.84 -7.42 2.39
CA ALA A 58 9.58 -6.91 3.73
C ALA A 58 8.19 -7.32 4.26
N VAL A 59 7.16 -7.29 3.41
CA VAL A 59 5.80 -7.75 3.78
C VAL A 59 5.79 -9.25 4.03
N GLN A 60 6.48 -10.05 3.21
CA GLN A 60 6.58 -11.49 3.39
C GLN A 60 7.28 -11.85 4.71
N ALA A 61 8.40 -11.20 5.02
CA ALA A 61 9.13 -11.40 6.27
C ALA A 61 8.29 -11.03 7.51
N VAL A 62 7.55 -9.92 7.47
CA VAL A 62 6.66 -9.51 8.56
C VAL A 62 5.52 -10.51 8.76
N ALA A 63 4.92 -11.01 7.68
CA ALA A 63 3.88 -12.03 7.75
C ALA A 63 4.40 -13.35 8.35
N THR A 64 5.61 -13.78 7.97
CA THR A 64 6.25 -14.96 8.55
C THR A 64 6.49 -14.81 10.05
N LEU A 65 7.06 -13.68 10.49
CA LEU A 65 7.32 -13.42 11.91
C LEU A 65 6.02 -13.35 12.73
N HIS A 66 4.97 -12.73 12.19
CA HIS A 66 3.67 -12.66 12.85
C HIS A 66 3.03 -14.04 13.01
N ASN A 67 3.08 -14.87 11.98
CA ASN A 67 2.57 -16.23 12.04
C ASN A 67 3.35 -17.08 13.05
N GLN A 68 4.69 -16.97 13.07
CA GLN A 68 5.53 -17.65 14.06
C GLN A 68 5.20 -17.23 15.51
N ALA A 69 4.96 -15.93 15.75
CA ALA A 69 4.56 -15.44 17.07
C ALA A 69 3.15 -15.89 17.51
N LEU A 70 2.31 -16.32 16.56
CA LEU A 70 0.97 -16.84 16.80
C LEU A 70 0.90 -18.37 16.78
N THR A 71 1.99 -19.05 16.44
CA THR A 71 2.07 -20.51 16.51
C THR A 71 2.48 -20.85 17.95
N PRO A 72 1.73 -21.71 18.68
CA PRO A 72 2.03 -22.04 20.07
C PRO A 72 3.37 -22.77 20.26
#